data_AF-G3TQ96-F1
#
_entry.id   AF-G3TQ96-F1
#
_cell.length_a   1.000
_cell.length_b   1.000
_cell.length_c   1.000
_cell.angle_alpha   90.00
_cell.angle_beta   90.00
_cell.angle_gamma   90.00
#
_symmetry.space_group_name_H-M   'P 1'
#
loop_
_entity.id
_entity.type
_entity.pdbx_description
1 polymer ?
#
loop_
_entity_poly.entity_id
_entity_poly.type
_entity_poly.pdbx_seq_one_letter_code
_entity_poly.pdbx_strand_id
1 'polypeptide(L)'
;QGVEGPGVRLGSRGPWEEVVVPRSTPFCGTTPTSQGNLQHLQRQNPRGPETSSLQNQCQPQPQAHRARPKKIVFEDELPLQALLGTKRPIGAIPGGYMPRPHSVPDYELKYPPVSTKRERSRYAAVFQDQYSEFLELQQEVASAQAKLQQLQTLLSSLPPPHSQKEAHVTARVWRELEKKQMDPSFLDKQARYRYLKGKLKHLKTQIQKFDDQGDSEGSVFF
;
A
#
# COMPACT_ATOMS: atom_id res chain seq x y z
N GLN A 1 18.04 -32.43 -36.99
CA GLN A 1 17.96 -31.01 -36.61
C GLN A 1 16.96 -30.89 -35.48
N GLY A 2 17.43 -30.83 -34.25
CA GLY A 2 16.63 -30.57 -33.06
C GLY A 2 17.45 -29.62 -32.19
N VAL A 3 17.00 -28.38 -32.07
CA VAL A 3 17.62 -27.38 -31.20
C VAL A 3 16.82 -27.36 -29.91
N GLU A 4 17.35 -27.99 -28.86
CA GLU A 4 16.85 -27.84 -27.51
C GLU A 4 17.20 -26.45 -26.98
N GLY A 5 16.18 -25.73 -26.49
CA GLY A 5 16.33 -24.41 -25.88
C GLY A 5 16.88 -24.50 -24.45
N PRO A 6 17.62 -23.49 -23.98
CA PRO A 6 18.21 -23.52 -22.64
C PRO A 6 17.14 -23.32 -21.56
N GLY A 7 17.10 -24.27 -20.63
CA GLY A 7 16.30 -24.23 -19.42
C GLY A 7 16.62 -22.99 -18.57
N VAL A 8 15.56 -22.24 -18.26
CA VAL A 8 15.57 -21.16 -17.27
C VAL A 8 15.84 -21.74 -15.89
N ARG A 9 17.06 -21.56 -15.38
CA ARG A 9 17.37 -21.69 -13.95
C ARG A 9 16.82 -20.48 -13.22
N LEU A 10 15.57 -20.51 -12.76
CA LEU A 10 15.11 -19.62 -11.70
C LEU A 10 15.24 -20.34 -10.35
N GLY A 11 16.40 -20.14 -9.75
CA GLY A 11 16.71 -20.53 -8.38
C GLY A 11 17.79 -19.65 -7.79
N SER A 12 17.75 -18.33 -8.07
CA SER A 12 18.58 -17.38 -7.34
C SER A 12 18.01 -17.22 -5.94
N ARG A 13 18.61 -17.94 -4.99
CA ARG A 13 18.45 -17.72 -3.56
C ARG A 13 18.69 -16.23 -3.30
N GLY A 14 17.68 -15.53 -2.77
CA GLY A 14 17.72 -14.07 -2.70
C GLY A 14 18.83 -13.56 -1.78
N PRO A 15 19.31 -12.30 -1.93
CA PRO A 15 20.39 -11.71 -1.12
C PRO A 15 20.12 -11.61 0.39
N TRP A 16 19.05 -12.21 0.90
CA TRP A 16 18.52 -11.99 2.25
C TRP A 16 18.57 -13.25 3.12
N GLU A 17 18.88 -14.43 2.56
CA GLU A 17 18.92 -15.71 3.28
C GLU A 17 20.28 -16.01 3.95
N GLU A 18 21.33 -15.26 3.65
CA GLU A 18 22.70 -15.57 4.13
C GLU A 18 22.98 -15.15 5.58
N VAL A 19 22.13 -14.30 6.16
CA VAL A 19 22.26 -13.85 7.56
C VAL A 19 21.66 -14.87 8.54
N VAL A 20 21.09 -15.96 8.03
CA VAL A 20 20.47 -17.01 8.83
C VAL A 20 21.57 -17.83 9.51
N VAL A 21 21.75 -17.61 10.81
CA VAL A 21 22.44 -18.57 11.67
C VAL A 21 21.71 -19.91 11.55
N PRO A 22 22.39 -21.03 11.25
CA PRO A 22 21.72 -22.31 11.06
C PRO A 22 20.99 -22.69 12.35
N ARG A 23 19.66 -22.72 12.27
CA ARG A 23 18.78 -23.22 13.31
C ARG A 23 19.08 -24.72 13.46
N SER A 24 19.73 -25.11 14.57
CA SER A 24 19.93 -26.51 14.92
C SER A 24 18.59 -27.24 14.85
N THR A 25 18.49 -28.19 13.93
CA THR A 25 17.31 -29.02 13.72
C THR A 25 17.17 -29.99 14.90
N PRO A 26 16.01 -30.08 15.56
CA PRO A 26 15.71 -31.25 16.35
C PRO A 26 15.28 -32.37 15.39
N PHE A 27 16.05 -33.45 15.44
CA PHE A 27 15.76 -34.74 14.83
C PHE A 27 14.42 -35.26 15.39
N CYS A 28 13.42 -35.43 14.54
CA CYS A 28 12.20 -36.16 14.92
C CYS A 28 11.60 -36.83 13.69
N GLY A 29 11.94 -38.10 13.50
CA GLY A 29 11.31 -38.96 12.50
C GLY A 29 10.62 -40.12 13.21
N THR A 30 9.28 -40.08 13.29
CA THR A 30 8.44 -41.28 13.29
C THR A 30 6.99 -40.88 12.98
N THR A 31 6.48 -41.34 11.85
CA THR A 31 5.04 -41.51 11.57
C THR A 31 4.62 -42.90 12.11
N PRO A 32 3.33 -43.16 12.40
CA PRO A 32 2.41 -43.59 11.33
C PRO A 32 0.93 -43.17 11.48
N THR A 33 0.27 -43.10 10.32
CA THR A 33 -1.08 -43.60 9.97
C THR A 33 -2.25 -43.48 10.96
N SER A 34 -3.32 -42.78 10.54
CA SER A 34 -4.69 -43.26 10.73
C SER A 34 -5.67 -42.64 9.73
N GLN A 35 -6.50 -43.52 9.16
CA GLN A 35 -7.58 -43.33 8.20
C GLN A 35 -8.88 -42.93 8.92
N GLY A 36 -9.71 -42.07 8.32
CA GLY A 36 -11.09 -41.84 8.75
C GLY A 36 -11.68 -40.59 8.09
N ASN A 37 -12.29 -40.72 6.90
CA ASN A 37 -13.71 -40.96 6.63
C ASN A 37 -14.55 -39.66 6.52
N LEU A 38 -15.22 -39.56 5.37
CA LEU A 38 -16.18 -38.56 4.92
C LEU A 38 -17.37 -38.45 5.87
N GLN A 39 -17.95 -37.25 6.04
CA GLN A 39 -19.40 -37.04 6.00
C GLN A 39 -19.77 -35.63 5.50
N HIS A 40 -20.76 -35.61 4.62
CA HIS A 40 -21.40 -34.50 3.95
C HIS A 40 -22.79 -34.31 4.56
N LEU A 41 -23.17 -33.08 4.94
CA LEU A 41 -24.57 -32.62 5.07
C LEU A 41 -24.58 -31.08 5.17
N GLN A 42 -24.88 -30.34 4.10
CA GLN A 42 -26.19 -29.94 3.61
C GLN A 42 -26.96 -28.95 4.52
N ARG A 43 -26.89 -27.67 4.12
CA ARG A 43 -27.97 -26.68 3.91
C ARG A 43 -29.14 -26.69 4.91
N GLN A 44 -29.39 -25.54 5.55
CA GLN A 44 -30.58 -24.72 5.29
C GLN A 44 -30.65 -23.41 6.10
N ASN A 45 -31.02 -22.36 5.36
CA ASN A 45 -31.51 -21.06 5.80
C ASN A 45 -33.01 -20.99 5.39
N PRO A 46 -33.93 -20.42 6.19
CA PRO A 46 -35.22 -19.95 5.71
C PRO A 46 -35.34 -18.41 5.88
N ARG A 47 -35.58 -17.62 4.81
CA ARG A 47 -36.89 -17.33 4.16
C ARG A 47 -37.78 -16.51 5.14
N GLY A 48 -37.90 -15.17 5.06
CA GLY A 48 -38.69 -14.32 4.10
C GLY A 48 -40.19 -14.32 4.46
N PRO A 49 -41.11 -13.47 3.91
CA PRO A 49 -41.11 -12.09 3.40
C PRO A 49 -42.10 -11.20 4.23
N GLU A 50 -42.47 -9.96 3.87
CA GLU A 50 -43.79 -9.65 3.28
C GLU A 50 -43.87 -8.17 2.87
N THR A 51 -44.36 -7.97 1.65
CA THR A 51 -44.91 -6.75 1.07
C THR A 51 -46.30 -6.45 1.66
N SER A 52 -46.69 -5.19 1.81
CA SER A 52 -48.01 -4.66 1.38
C SER A 52 -48.20 -3.19 1.74
N SER A 53 -48.28 -2.38 0.69
CA SER A 53 -49.03 -1.12 0.62
C SER A 53 -50.53 -1.34 0.82
N LEU A 54 -51.23 -0.35 1.37
CA LEU A 54 -52.50 0.26 0.92
C LEU A 54 -53.00 1.19 2.06
N GLN A 55 -52.98 2.51 1.86
CA GLN A 55 -54.11 3.30 1.35
C GLN A 55 -55.10 3.68 2.47
N ASN A 56 -55.09 4.95 2.86
CA ASN A 56 -56.26 5.65 3.40
C ASN A 56 -56.24 7.12 2.93
N GLN A 57 -57.07 7.38 1.93
CA GLN A 57 -57.69 8.67 1.57
C GLN A 57 -58.94 8.82 2.48
N CYS A 58 -59.57 9.95 2.80
CA CYS A 58 -59.70 11.30 2.23
C CYS A 58 -60.54 12.14 3.23
N GLN A 59 -60.35 13.48 3.31
CA GLN A 59 -61.41 14.53 3.24
C GLN A 59 -60.92 15.94 3.67
N PRO A 60 -61.59 17.05 3.26
CA PRO A 60 -60.89 18.15 2.56
C PRO A 60 -61.20 19.61 3.01
N GLN A 61 -60.39 20.56 2.47
CA GLN A 61 -60.65 21.99 2.12
C GLN A 61 -60.60 23.08 3.24
N PRO A 62 -60.52 24.40 2.92
CA PRO A 62 -59.62 25.12 1.99
C PRO A 62 -59.11 26.49 2.52
N GLN A 63 -57.97 27.03 2.06
CA GLN A 63 -57.88 28.45 1.66
C GLN A 63 -56.53 28.83 1.04
N ALA A 64 -56.64 29.75 0.08
CA ALA A 64 -55.63 30.24 -0.83
C ALA A 64 -54.68 31.25 -0.19
N HIS A 65 -53.37 31.17 -0.49
CA HIS A 65 -52.52 32.34 -0.74
C HIS A 65 -51.41 31.96 -1.72
N ARG A 66 -51.45 32.55 -2.93
CA ARG A 66 -50.33 32.48 -3.88
C ARG A 66 -49.24 33.45 -3.43
N ALA A 67 -48.00 32.99 -3.32
CA ALA A 67 -46.83 33.87 -3.26
C ALA A 67 -45.71 33.32 -4.15
N ARG A 68 -45.22 34.19 -5.04
CA ARG A 68 -44.27 33.95 -6.14
C ARG A 68 -42.84 33.66 -5.64
N PRO A 69 -42.01 32.96 -6.44
CA PRO A 69 -40.58 32.82 -6.16
C PRO A 69 -39.84 34.13 -6.46
N LYS A 70 -39.04 34.62 -5.50
CA LYS A 70 -38.12 35.74 -5.71
C LYS A 70 -36.89 35.22 -6.46
N LYS A 71 -36.72 35.66 -7.71
CA LYS A 71 -35.46 35.55 -8.46
C LYS A 71 -34.54 36.67 -7.99
N ILE A 72 -33.33 36.32 -7.58
CA ILE A 72 -32.27 37.29 -7.30
C ILE A 72 -31.69 37.68 -8.67
N VAL A 73 -31.85 38.95 -9.03
CA VAL A 73 -31.17 39.59 -10.16
C VAL A 73 -30.00 40.36 -9.55
N PHE A 74 -28.77 40.05 -9.98
CA PHE A 74 -27.62 40.90 -9.77
C PHE A 74 -27.19 41.39 -11.15
N GLU A 75 -27.60 42.61 -11.48
CA GLU A 75 -26.93 43.46 -12.46
C GLU A 75 -26.88 44.86 -11.88
N ASP A 76 -25.68 45.24 -11.47
CA ASP A 76 -25.25 46.63 -11.44
C ASP A 76 -23.85 46.62 -12.07
N GLU A 77 -23.83 46.62 -13.40
CA GLU A 77 -22.62 46.78 -14.20
C GLU A 77 -22.32 48.29 -14.31
N LEU A 78 -21.17 48.83 -13.86
CA LEU A 78 -19.94 49.20 -14.62
C LEU A 78 -19.36 50.52 -14.01
N PRO A 79 -18.12 51.01 -14.31
CA PRO A 79 -17.00 50.46 -15.11
C PRO A 79 -15.59 50.57 -14.46
N LEU A 80 -14.64 49.98 -15.21
CA LEU A 80 -13.19 49.82 -15.05
C LEU A 80 -12.33 51.12 -15.07
N GLN A 81 -11.12 51.03 -14.50
CA GLN A 81 -9.89 51.83 -14.72
C GLN A 81 -9.60 53.06 -13.83
N ALA A 82 -8.67 52.90 -12.88
CA ALA A 82 -7.65 53.91 -12.58
C ALA A 82 -6.34 53.22 -12.18
N LEU A 83 -5.33 53.46 -13.01
CA LEU A 83 -3.95 53.00 -12.95
C LEU A 83 -3.15 53.85 -11.96
N LEU A 84 -2.13 53.20 -11.36
CA LEU A 84 -0.90 53.77 -10.79
C LEU A 84 -0.93 54.27 -9.32
N GLY A 85 -0.20 53.50 -8.48
CA GLY A 85 0.84 54.10 -7.63
C GLY A 85 0.62 54.08 -6.13
N THR A 86 1.14 53.04 -5.45
CA THR A 86 2.27 53.19 -4.51
C THR A 86 2.66 51.84 -3.91
N LYS A 87 3.98 51.61 -3.85
CA LYS A 87 4.64 50.35 -3.51
C LYS A 87 4.57 50.07 -2.00
N ARG A 88 4.16 48.86 -1.63
CA ARG A 88 4.61 48.13 -0.43
C ARG A 88 4.61 46.63 -0.73
N PRO A 89 5.76 45.96 -0.86
CA PRO A 89 5.79 44.50 -0.88
C PRO A 89 5.78 44.03 0.58
N ILE A 90 4.61 43.69 1.11
CA ILE A 90 4.57 42.75 2.22
C ILE A 90 4.69 41.37 1.58
N GLY A 91 5.92 40.86 1.60
CA GLY A 91 6.19 39.45 1.35
C GLY A 91 5.51 38.63 2.44
N ALA A 92 4.27 38.22 2.21
CA ALA A 92 3.71 37.05 2.85
C ALA A 92 3.98 35.88 1.91
N ILE A 93 5.11 35.22 2.14
CA ILE A 93 5.48 33.94 1.54
C ILE A 93 4.27 33.00 1.72
N PRO A 94 3.69 32.43 0.64
CA PRO A 94 2.71 31.36 0.80
C PRO A 94 3.46 30.22 1.49
N GLY A 95 2.95 29.80 2.65
CA GLY A 95 3.53 28.78 3.52
C GLY A 95 4.29 27.72 2.74
N GLY A 96 5.61 27.92 2.67
CA GLY A 96 6.51 26.96 2.09
C GLY A 96 6.44 25.73 2.97
N TYR A 97 5.78 24.68 2.49
CA TYR A 97 6.12 23.33 2.89
C TYR A 97 7.56 23.11 2.47
N MET A 98 8.51 23.58 3.28
CA MET A 98 9.88 23.12 3.22
C MET A 98 9.82 21.62 3.48
N PRO A 99 10.19 20.75 2.52
CA PRO A 99 10.36 19.35 2.81
C PRO A 99 11.34 19.27 3.97
N ARG A 100 10.88 18.76 5.10
CA ARG A 100 11.70 18.61 6.29
C ARG A 100 13.00 17.94 5.84
N PRO A 101 14.19 18.52 6.12
CA PRO A 101 15.45 17.92 5.71
C PRO A 101 15.44 16.48 6.20
N HIS A 102 15.64 15.55 5.26
CA HIS A 102 15.55 14.11 5.43
C HIS A 102 16.21 13.72 6.75
N SER A 103 15.38 13.54 7.78
CA SER A 103 15.85 13.10 9.08
C SER A 103 16.46 11.73 8.87
N VAL A 104 17.70 11.57 9.32
CA VAL A 104 18.37 10.27 9.39
C VAL A 104 17.36 9.24 9.93
N PRO A 105 17.13 8.11 9.23
CA PRO A 105 16.18 7.12 9.68
C PRO A 105 16.50 6.65 11.10
N ASP A 106 15.46 6.44 11.91
CA ASP A 106 15.63 6.09 13.33
C ASP A 106 16.43 4.81 13.55
N TYR A 107 16.34 3.85 12.62
CA TYR A 107 17.09 2.60 12.67
C TYR A 107 18.61 2.81 12.55
N GLU A 108 19.09 3.87 11.90
CA GLU A 108 20.54 4.14 11.82
C GLU A 108 21.09 4.57 13.19
N LEU A 109 20.28 5.30 13.94
CA LEU A 109 20.61 5.74 15.31
C LEU A 109 20.42 4.60 16.33
N LYS A 110 19.40 3.75 16.14
CA LYS A 110 19.09 2.62 17.04
C LYS A 110 20.06 1.45 16.89
N TYR A 111 20.66 1.29 15.72
CA TYR A 111 21.55 0.17 15.39
C TYR A 111 22.91 0.70 14.88
N PRO A 112 23.75 1.28 15.76
CA PRO A 112 25.10 1.71 15.41
C PRO A 112 26.01 0.53 15.00
N PRO A 113 27.26 0.80 14.58
CA PRO A 113 28.25 -0.24 14.32
C PRO A 113 28.40 -1.22 15.48
N VAL A 114 28.30 -2.51 15.16
CA VAL A 114 28.37 -3.60 16.15
C VAL A 114 29.80 -3.73 16.65
N SER A 115 29.94 -3.76 17.98
CA SER A 115 31.25 -3.86 18.65
C SER A 115 31.47 -5.19 19.38
N THR A 116 30.40 -5.95 19.65
CA THR A 116 30.47 -7.19 20.44
C THR A 116 29.63 -8.31 19.82
N LYS A 117 30.06 -9.58 20.04
CA LYS A 117 29.31 -10.76 19.60
C LYS A 117 27.88 -10.81 20.17
N ARG A 118 27.69 -10.36 21.41
CA ARG A 118 26.36 -10.28 22.04
C ARG A 118 25.45 -9.28 21.32
N GLU A 119 25.99 -8.14 20.91
CA GLU A 119 25.26 -7.15 20.13
C GLU A 119 24.91 -7.65 18.73
N ARG A 120 25.86 -8.31 18.05
CA ARG A 120 25.63 -9.00 16.77
C ARG A 120 24.45 -9.96 16.85
N SER A 121 24.39 -10.80 17.90
CA SER A 121 23.26 -11.70 18.12
C SER A 121 21.92 -10.98 18.34
N ARG A 122 21.91 -9.83 19.03
CA ARG A 122 20.68 -9.03 19.18
C ARG A 122 20.19 -8.49 17.84
N TYR A 123 21.10 -7.98 17.00
CA TYR A 123 20.73 -7.42 15.70
C TYR A 123 20.20 -8.51 14.78
N ALA A 124 20.81 -9.71 14.81
CA ALA A 124 20.35 -10.86 14.06
C ALA A 124 18.95 -11.32 14.49
N ALA A 125 18.65 -11.33 15.80
CA ALA A 125 17.32 -11.66 16.30
C ALA A 125 16.25 -10.66 15.81
N VAL A 126 16.55 -9.37 15.85
CA VAL A 126 15.64 -8.32 15.30
C VAL A 126 15.47 -8.48 13.80
N PHE A 127 16.55 -8.77 13.07
CA PHE A 127 16.47 -9.01 11.63
C PHE A 127 15.51 -10.16 11.34
N GLN A 128 15.68 -11.29 12.01
CA GLN A 128 14.86 -12.48 11.78
C GLN A 128 13.39 -12.26 12.10
N ASP A 129 13.08 -11.61 13.22
CA ASP A 129 11.71 -11.28 13.63
C ASP A 129 11.00 -10.38 12.62
N GLN A 130 11.71 -9.38 12.10
CA GLN A 130 11.14 -8.38 11.20
C GLN A 130 11.15 -8.83 9.73
N TYR A 131 11.92 -9.86 9.38
CA TYR A 131 12.04 -10.36 8.02
C TYR A 131 10.76 -11.07 7.54
N SER A 132 10.05 -11.78 8.42
CA SER A 132 8.74 -12.37 8.09
C SER A 132 7.71 -11.30 7.72
N GLU A 133 7.58 -10.25 8.53
CA GLU A 133 6.70 -9.10 8.26
C GLU A 133 7.05 -8.45 6.90
N PHE A 134 8.34 -8.30 6.61
CA PHE A 134 8.79 -7.76 5.33
C PHE A 134 8.35 -8.62 4.14
N LEU A 135 8.46 -9.96 4.23
CA LEU A 135 8.05 -10.86 3.16
C LEU A 135 6.54 -10.81 2.91
N GLU A 136 5.74 -10.79 3.97
CA GLU A 136 4.28 -10.65 3.88
C GLU A 136 3.91 -9.32 3.20
N LEU A 137 4.49 -8.21 3.64
CA LEU A 137 4.26 -6.90 3.02
C LEU A 137 4.75 -6.83 1.58
N GLN A 138 5.88 -7.45 1.26
CA GLN A 138 6.38 -7.52 -0.11
C GLN A 138 5.35 -8.22 -1.01
N GLN A 139 4.80 -9.35 -0.57
CA GLN A 139 3.79 -10.10 -1.32
C GLN A 139 2.50 -9.29 -1.46
N GLU A 140 2.02 -8.67 -0.38
CA GLU A 140 0.81 -7.85 -0.40
C GLU A 140 0.93 -6.66 -1.34
N VAL A 141 1.99 -5.86 -1.18
CA VAL A 141 2.23 -4.66 -2.00
C VAL A 141 2.41 -5.05 -3.47
N ALA A 142 3.18 -6.09 -3.76
CA ALA A 142 3.35 -6.58 -5.13
C ALA A 142 2.02 -7.04 -5.75
N SER A 143 1.22 -7.79 -4.99
CA SER A 143 -0.08 -8.27 -5.48
C SER A 143 -1.07 -7.13 -5.75
N ALA A 144 -1.12 -6.13 -4.87
CA ALA A 144 -1.98 -4.97 -5.03
C ALA A 144 -1.54 -4.11 -6.22
N GLN A 145 -0.23 -3.87 -6.35
CA GLN A 145 0.34 -3.15 -7.48
C GLN A 145 0.08 -3.87 -8.81
N ALA A 146 0.23 -5.19 -8.86
CA ALA A 146 -0.06 -5.99 -10.05
C ALA A 146 -1.54 -5.87 -10.48
N LYS A 147 -2.47 -5.94 -9.52
CA LYS A 147 -3.91 -5.76 -9.80
C LYS A 147 -4.22 -4.36 -10.33
N LEU A 148 -3.65 -3.32 -9.72
CA LEU A 148 -3.83 -1.93 -10.16
C LEU A 148 -3.29 -1.75 -11.58
N GLN A 149 -2.10 -2.28 -11.86
CA GLN A 149 -1.49 -2.22 -13.18
C GLN A 149 -2.32 -2.99 -14.23
N GLN A 150 -2.84 -4.17 -13.89
CA GLN A 150 -3.73 -4.92 -14.78
C GLN A 150 -4.98 -4.12 -15.16
N LEU A 151 -5.61 -3.46 -14.19
CA LEU A 151 -6.79 -2.61 -14.43
C LEU A 151 -6.44 -1.39 -15.28
N GLN A 152 -5.30 -0.75 -15.02
CA GLN A 152 -4.80 0.36 -15.84
C GLN A 152 -4.60 -0.07 -17.29
N THR A 153 -3.93 -1.20 -17.52
CA THR A 153 -3.71 -1.75 -18.86
C THR A 153 -5.04 -2.01 -19.55
N LEU A 154 -5.98 -2.68 -18.88
CA LEU A 154 -7.29 -2.96 -19.44
C LEU A 154 -8.01 -1.66 -19.86
N LEU A 155 -8.06 -0.66 -18.97
CA LEU A 155 -8.70 0.63 -19.26
C LEU A 155 -8.01 1.38 -20.41
N SER A 156 -6.68 1.30 -20.50
CA SER A 156 -5.92 1.93 -21.58
C SER A 156 -6.09 1.23 -22.93
N SER A 157 -6.48 -0.05 -22.93
CA SER A 157 -6.74 -0.84 -24.14
C SER A 157 -8.16 -0.70 -24.69
N LEU A 158 -9.07 -0.05 -23.96
CA LEU A 158 -10.45 0.14 -24.42
C LEU A 158 -10.50 1.06 -25.65
N PRO A 159 -11.41 0.82 -26.61
CA PRO A 159 -11.61 1.74 -27.72
C PRO A 159 -12.07 3.11 -27.21
N PRO A 160 -11.84 4.19 -27.98
CA PRO A 160 -12.36 5.51 -27.65
C PRO A 160 -13.88 5.47 -27.47
N PRO A 161 -14.44 6.20 -26.48
CA PRO A 161 -15.87 6.20 -26.23
C PRO A 161 -16.63 6.76 -27.44
N HIS A 162 -17.72 6.11 -27.82
CA HIS A 162 -18.55 6.49 -28.97
C HIS A 162 -19.69 7.44 -28.57
N SER A 163 -19.96 7.59 -27.27
CA SER A 163 -20.98 8.49 -26.73
C SER A 163 -20.52 9.22 -25.47
N GLN A 164 -21.18 10.34 -25.16
CA GLN A 164 -20.94 11.08 -23.92
C GLN A 164 -21.17 10.23 -22.67
N LYS A 165 -22.20 9.36 -22.69
CA LYS A 165 -22.50 8.46 -21.58
C LYS A 165 -21.36 7.46 -21.33
N GLU A 166 -20.80 6.88 -22.39
CA GLU A 166 -19.63 6.00 -22.29
C GLU A 166 -18.40 6.75 -21.76
N ALA A 167 -18.13 7.96 -22.26
CA ALA A 167 -17.04 8.79 -21.77
C ALA A 167 -17.16 9.07 -20.26
N HIS A 168 -18.38 9.36 -19.76
CA HIS A 168 -18.64 9.54 -18.34
C HIS A 168 -18.40 8.26 -17.51
N VAL A 169 -18.77 7.10 -18.04
CA VAL A 169 -18.51 5.81 -17.36
C VAL A 169 -17.01 5.56 -17.27
N THR A 170 -16.27 5.71 -18.37
CA THR A 170 -14.81 5.53 -18.38
C THR A 170 -14.11 6.49 -17.43
N ALA A 171 -14.49 7.77 -17.43
CA ALA A 171 -13.94 8.77 -16.50
C ALA A 171 -14.24 8.43 -15.03
N ARG A 172 -15.43 7.89 -14.73
CA ARG A 172 -15.78 7.44 -13.39
C ARG A 172 -14.90 6.25 -12.96
N VAL A 173 -14.68 5.27 -13.84
CA VAL A 173 -13.84 4.10 -13.50
C VAL A 173 -12.39 4.52 -13.27
N TRP A 174 -11.84 5.42 -14.09
CA TRP A 174 -10.50 5.99 -13.86
C TRP A 174 -10.38 6.68 -12.49
N ARG A 175 -11.38 7.45 -12.08
CA ARG A 175 -11.42 8.10 -10.77
C ARG A 175 -11.43 7.09 -9.62
N GLU A 176 -12.20 6.01 -9.75
CA GLU A 176 -12.23 4.96 -8.71
C GLU A 176 -10.89 4.21 -8.62
N LEU A 177 -10.22 3.99 -9.76
CA LEU A 177 -8.87 3.43 -9.77
C LEU A 177 -7.86 4.36 -9.10
N GLU A 178 -7.91 5.66 -9.40
CA GLU A 178 -7.06 6.66 -8.76
C GLU A 178 -7.27 6.72 -7.25
N LYS A 179 -8.53 6.68 -6.79
CA LYS A 179 -8.83 6.56 -5.35
C LYS A 179 -8.22 5.31 -4.73
N LYS A 180 -8.18 4.18 -5.44
CA LYS A 180 -7.54 2.96 -4.94
C LYS A 180 -6.02 3.05 -4.91
N GLN A 181 -5.40 3.81 -5.82
CA GLN A 181 -3.97 4.11 -5.75
C GLN A 181 -3.62 5.01 -4.57
N MET A 182 -4.52 5.95 -4.23
CA MET A 182 -4.38 6.89 -3.12
C MET A 182 -5.03 6.41 -1.82
N ASP A 183 -5.34 5.11 -1.73
CA ASP A 183 -5.92 4.53 -0.53
C ASP A 183 -4.92 4.59 0.64
N PRO A 184 -5.26 5.23 1.78
CA PRO A 184 -4.31 5.42 2.88
C PRO A 184 -3.75 4.10 3.40
N SER A 185 -4.58 3.05 3.50
CA SER A 185 -4.14 1.73 3.97
C SER A 185 -3.12 1.11 3.01
N PHE A 186 -3.28 1.27 1.70
CA PHE A 186 -2.27 0.82 0.72
C PHE A 186 -0.98 1.62 0.83
N LEU A 187 -1.07 2.95 0.96
CA LEU A 187 0.10 3.83 1.11
C LEU A 187 0.87 3.54 2.41
N ASP A 188 0.17 3.27 3.51
CA ASP A 188 0.77 2.91 4.79
C ASP A 188 1.55 1.58 4.69
N LYS A 189 0.96 0.56 4.04
CA LYS A 189 1.66 -0.71 3.78
C LYS A 189 2.89 -0.50 2.90
N GLN A 190 2.79 0.33 1.86
CA GLN A 190 3.93 0.65 1.00
C GLN A 190 5.02 1.41 1.77
N ALA A 191 4.66 2.35 2.62
CA ALA A 191 5.59 3.08 3.49
C ALA A 191 6.28 2.14 4.48
N ARG A 192 5.52 1.23 5.11
CA ARG A 192 6.05 0.20 6.02
C ARG A 192 7.01 -0.75 5.32
N TYR A 193 6.67 -1.22 4.12
CA TYR A 193 7.56 -2.03 3.29
C TYR A 193 8.88 -1.32 3.00
N ARG A 194 8.83 -0.05 2.57
CA ARG A 194 10.03 0.75 2.30
C ARG A 194 10.89 0.94 3.56
N TYR A 195 10.24 1.20 4.70
CA TYR A 195 10.91 1.33 6.00
C TYR A 195 11.64 0.04 6.39
N LEU A 196 10.94 -1.10 6.38
CA LEU A 196 11.54 -2.39 6.72
C LEU A 196 12.67 -2.76 5.77
N LYS A 197 12.52 -2.50 4.47
CA LYS A 197 13.61 -2.72 3.49
C LYS A 197 14.89 -1.96 3.87
N GLY A 198 14.75 -0.70 4.27
CA GLY A 198 15.87 0.12 4.75
C GLY A 198 16.48 -0.43 6.05
N LYS A 199 15.64 -0.66 7.07
CA LYS A 199 16.04 -1.19 8.38
C LYS A 199 16.76 -2.53 8.27
N LEU A 200 16.21 -3.48 7.52
CA LEU A 200 16.76 -4.82 7.34
C LEU A 200 18.09 -4.78 6.57
N LYS A 201 18.18 -3.96 5.52
CA LYS A 201 19.45 -3.73 4.81
C LYS A 201 20.51 -3.19 5.77
N HIS A 202 20.17 -2.19 6.58
CA HIS A 202 21.09 -1.61 7.56
C HIS A 202 21.57 -2.64 8.60
N LEU A 203 20.64 -3.37 9.21
CA LEU A 203 20.95 -4.44 10.17
C LEU A 203 21.89 -5.49 9.54
N LYS A 204 21.59 -5.95 8.32
CA LYS A 204 22.45 -6.89 7.59
C LYS A 204 23.86 -6.31 7.41
N THR A 205 23.97 -5.06 6.98
CA THR A 205 25.27 -4.41 6.80
C THR A 205 26.06 -4.30 8.11
N GLN A 206 25.42 -3.98 9.24
CA GLN A 206 26.12 -3.89 10.52
C GLN A 206 26.60 -5.25 11.04
N ILE A 207 25.79 -6.30 10.85
CA ILE A 207 26.17 -7.68 11.18
C ILE A 207 27.34 -8.13 10.31
N GLN A 208 27.23 -7.96 8.99
CA GLN A 208 28.29 -8.37 8.05
C GLN A 208 29.62 -7.68 8.34
N LYS A 209 29.60 -6.36 8.56
CA LYS A 209 30.82 -5.60 8.88
C LYS A 209 31.55 -6.14 10.11
N PHE A 210 30.81 -6.59 11.13
CA PHE A 210 31.42 -7.18 12.33
C PHE A 210 31.99 -8.57 12.06
N ASP A 211 31.24 -9.40 11.31
CA ASP A 211 31.69 -10.74 10.94
C ASP A 211 32.99 -10.67 10.11
N ASP A 212 33.06 -9.76 9.12
CA ASP A 212 34.26 -9.53 8.28
C ASP A 212 35.51 -9.09 9.08
N GLN A 213 35.30 -8.32 10.16
CA GLN A 213 36.39 -7.89 11.06
C GLN A 213 36.91 -9.05 11.92
N GLY A 214 36.02 -9.92 12.40
CA GLY A 214 36.40 -11.09 13.20
C GLY A 214 37.15 -12.15 12.39
N ASP A 215 36.80 -12.32 11.12
CA ASP A 215 37.49 -13.26 10.22
C ASP A 215 38.89 -12.75 9.82
N SER A 216 39.09 -11.44 9.82
CA SER A 216 40.39 -10.82 9.51
C SER A 216 41.40 -10.93 10.67
N GLU A 217 40.97 -10.78 11.93
CA GLU A 217 41.86 -10.95 13.10
C GLU A 217 42.13 -12.43 13.43
N GLY A 218 41.27 -13.35 13.00
CA GLY A 218 41.49 -14.79 13.15
C GLY A 218 42.53 -15.40 12.20
N SER A 219 42.99 -14.65 11.20
CA SER A 219 43.92 -15.14 10.15
C SER A 219 45.41 -14.97 10.48
N VAL A 220 45.77 -14.45 11.66
CA VAL A 220 47.18 -14.25 12.06
C VAL A 220 47.50 -15.03 13.33
N PHE A 221 47.33 -16.36 13.30
CA PHE A 221 48.00 -17.25 14.25
C PHE A 221 48.35 -18.59 13.58
N PHE A 222 49.64 -18.72 13.25
CA PHE A 222 50.44 -19.89 12.85
C PHE A 222 50.18 -20.57 11.51
#